data_AF-A0AAQ1HLF3-F1
#
_entry.id   AF-A0AAQ1HLF3-F1
#
_cell.length_a   1.000
_cell.length_b   1.000
_cell.length_c   1.000
_cell.angle_alpha   90.00
_cell.angle_beta   90.00
_cell.angle_gamma   90.00
#
_symmetry.space_group_name_H-M   'P 1'
#
loop_
_entity.id
_entity.type
_entity.pdbx_description
1 polymer ?
#
loop_
_entity_poly.entity_id
_entity_poly.type
_entity_poly.pdbx_seq_one_letter_code
_entity_poly.pdbx_strand_id
1 'polypeptide(L)'
;MSTIESIADDGIEHARYCREQASWLHAISVSISEALSDGKAALETRVERAKTLAGLANYLTYDLMTYSDQRAADMDRELAAAAQPVEKGDME
;
A
#
# COMPACT_ATOMS: atom_id res chain seq x y z
N MET A 1 -7.57 -25.72 -2.25
CA MET A 1 -6.57 -24.70 -1.92
C MET A 1 -6.35 -24.79 -0.42
N SER A 2 -5.11 -24.98 0.01
CA SER A 2 -4.77 -25.00 1.44
C SER A 2 -4.79 -23.58 2.00
N THR A 3 -4.97 -23.42 3.32
CA THR A 3 -4.91 -22.11 3.98
C THR A 3 -3.59 -21.40 3.73
N ILE A 4 -2.48 -22.15 3.66
CA ILE A 4 -1.15 -21.62 3.36
C ILE A 4 -1.05 -21.10 1.91
N GLU A 5 -1.63 -21.82 0.94
CA GLU A 5 -1.69 -21.35 -0.45
C GLU A 5 -2.47 -20.03 -0.57
N SER A 6 -3.60 -19.91 0.15
CA SER A 6 -4.38 -18.66 0.18
C SER A 6 -3.59 -17.48 0.76
N ILE A 7 -2.89 -17.69 1.88
CA ILE A 7 -2.06 -16.65 2.50
C ILE A 7 -0.90 -16.24 1.57
N ALA A 8 -0.31 -17.20 0.84
CA ALA A 8 0.75 -16.91 -0.11
C ALA A 8 0.24 -16.08 -1.31
N ASP A 9 -0.93 -16.42 -1.84
CA ASP A 9 -1.59 -15.64 -2.90
C ASP A 9 -1.91 -14.22 -2.43
N ASP A 10 -2.41 -14.08 -1.20
CA ASP A 10 -2.69 -12.80 -0.56
C ASP A 10 -1.45 -11.93 -0.37
N GLY A 11 -0.32 -12.55 0.00
CA GLY A 11 0.97 -11.86 0.10
C GLY A 11 1.48 -11.38 -1.26
N ILE A 12 1.31 -12.18 -2.31
CA ILE A 12 1.66 -11.80 -3.69
C ILE A 12 0.79 -10.62 -4.15
N GLU A 13 -0.52 -10.67 -3.88
CA GLU A 13 -1.44 -9.61 -4.27
C GLU A 13 -1.16 -8.31 -3.51
N HIS A 14 -0.88 -8.40 -2.22
CA HIS A 14 -0.44 -7.26 -1.42
C HIS A 14 0.85 -6.62 -1.98
N ALA A 15 1.83 -7.42 -2.40
CA ALA A 15 3.06 -6.93 -3.02
C ALA A 15 2.80 -6.24 -4.38
N ARG A 16 1.87 -6.76 -5.19
CA ARG A 16 1.46 -6.12 -6.46
C ARG A 16 0.81 -4.77 -6.20
N TYR A 17 -0.12 -4.72 -5.24
CA TYR A 17 -0.76 -3.47 -4.83
C TYR A 17 0.28 -2.43 -4.36
N CYS A 18 1.22 -2.81 -3.49
CA CYS A 18 2.27 -1.90 -3.03
C CYS A 18 3.12 -1.36 -4.19
N ARG A 19 3.44 -2.20 -5.18
CA ARG A 19 4.19 -1.79 -6.38
C ARG A 19 3.41 -0.77 -7.22
N GLU A 20 2.11 -0.99 -7.40
CA GLU A 20 1.25 -0.06 -8.13
C GLU A 20 1.18 1.30 -7.42
N GLN A 21 0.93 1.29 -6.10
CA GLN A 21 0.92 2.53 -5.30
C GLN A 21 2.26 3.27 -5.35
N ALA A 22 3.38 2.55 -5.26
CA ALA A 22 4.71 3.14 -5.39
C ALA A 22 4.91 3.80 -6.76
N SER A 23 4.36 3.23 -7.84
CA SER A 23 4.43 3.82 -9.17
C SER A 23 3.65 5.15 -9.27
N TRP A 24 2.49 5.23 -8.64
CA TRP A 24 1.69 6.46 -8.59
C TRP A 24 2.36 7.54 -7.74
N LEU A 25 2.88 7.17 -6.57
CA LEU A 25 3.66 8.08 -5.73
C LEU A 25 4.90 8.62 -6.46
N HIS A 26 5.59 7.76 -7.23
CA HIS A 26 6.69 8.20 -8.06
C HIS A 26 6.24 9.20 -9.14
N ALA A 27 5.15 8.93 -9.85
CA ALA A 27 4.60 9.85 -10.85
C ALA A 27 4.20 11.22 -10.26
N ILE A 28 3.64 11.22 -9.05
CA ILE A 28 3.33 12.46 -8.32
C ILE A 28 4.61 13.20 -7.94
N SER A 29 5.64 12.50 -7.45
CA SER A 29 6.94 13.11 -7.13
C SER A 29 7.58 13.76 -8.35
N VAL A 30 7.55 13.08 -9.50
CA VAL A 30 8.03 13.65 -10.78
C VAL A 30 7.21 14.90 -11.15
N SER A 31 5.88 14.82 -11.06
CA SER A 31 4.99 15.95 -11.37
C SER A 31 5.21 17.16 -10.46
N ILE A 32 5.54 16.95 -9.18
CA ILE A 32 5.92 18.02 -8.25
C ILE A 32 7.23 18.67 -8.70
N SER A 33 8.24 17.86 -9.02
CA SER A 33 9.53 18.35 -9.51
C SER A 33 9.37 19.17 -10.79
N GLU A 34 8.56 18.70 -11.74
CA GLU A 34 8.25 19.41 -12.98
C GLU A 34 7.48 20.71 -12.72
N ALA A 35 6.51 20.70 -11.80
CA ALA A 35 5.76 21.90 -11.44
C ALA A 35 6.65 22.98 -10.82
N LEU A 36 7.65 22.58 -10.02
CA LEU A 36 8.59 23.50 -9.38
C LEU A 36 9.73 23.93 -10.31
N SER A 37 10.01 23.16 -11.35
CA SER A 37 10.98 23.51 -12.38
C SER A 37 10.52 24.71 -13.20
N ASP A 38 11.46 25.36 -13.90
CA ASP A 38 11.17 26.50 -14.77
C ASP A 38 10.07 26.17 -15.77
N GLY A 39 9.17 27.14 -15.99
CA GLY A 39 7.99 26.93 -16.81
C GLY A 39 7.33 28.24 -17.21
N LYS A 40 6.45 28.17 -18.21
CA LYS A 40 5.74 29.33 -18.76
C LYS A 40 4.67 29.90 -17.81
N ALA A 41 4.24 29.12 -16.81
CA ALA A 41 3.24 29.54 -15.83
C ALA A 41 3.85 30.42 -14.73
N ALA A 42 3.03 31.31 -14.17
CA ALA A 42 3.41 32.13 -13.02
C ALA A 42 3.89 31.25 -11.84
N LEU A 43 4.85 31.76 -11.07
CA LEU A 43 5.43 31.04 -9.94
C LEU A 43 4.38 30.61 -8.91
N GLU A 44 3.42 31.48 -8.60
CA GLU A 44 2.34 31.20 -7.66
C GLU A 44 1.49 30.00 -8.09
N THR A 45 1.11 29.94 -9.37
CA THR A 45 0.37 28.80 -9.94
C THR A 45 1.16 27.50 -9.87
N ARG A 46 2.47 27.57 -10.13
CA ARG A 46 3.38 26.41 -10.05
C ARG A 46 3.49 25.88 -8.61
N VAL A 47 3.69 26.78 -7.66
CA VAL A 47 3.77 26.45 -6.23
C VAL A 47 2.45 25.86 -5.73
N GLU A 48 1.30 26.42 -6.11
CA GLU A 48 0.00 25.92 -5.69
C GLU A 48 -0.28 24.52 -6.26
N ARG A 49 0.09 24.27 -7.51
CA ARG A 49 0.04 22.93 -8.11
C ARG A 49 0.92 21.95 -7.34
N ALA A 50 2.16 22.33 -7.02
CA ALA A 50 3.08 21.48 -6.25
C ALA A 50 2.53 21.15 -4.85
N LYS A 51 1.91 22.12 -4.16
CA LYS A 51 1.25 21.91 -2.87
C LYS A 51 0.08 20.93 -2.97
N THR A 52 -0.78 21.11 -3.97
CA THR A 52 -1.91 20.19 -4.22
C THR A 52 -1.42 18.77 -4.45
N LEU A 53 -0.40 18.60 -5.29
CA LEU A 53 0.20 17.30 -5.56
C LEU A 53 0.86 16.68 -4.31
N ALA A 54 1.55 17.48 -3.50
CA ALA A 54 2.12 17.01 -2.23
C ALA A 54 1.03 16.56 -1.24
N GLY A 55 -0.10 17.27 -1.19
CA GLY A 55 -1.26 16.85 -0.41
C GLY A 55 -1.81 15.50 -0.84
N LEU A 56 -1.93 15.27 -2.16
CA LEU A 56 -2.32 13.97 -2.71
C LEU A 56 -1.32 12.86 -2.38
N ALA A 57 -0.01 13.13 -2.50
CA ALA A 57 1.03 12.18 -2.12
C ALA A 57 0.94 11.78 -0.64
N ASN A 58 0.71 12.74 0.25
CA ASN A 58 0.54 12.47 1.68
C ASN A 58 -0.69 11.59 1.95
N TYR A 59 -1.82 11.89 1.31
CA TYR A 59 -3.04 11.09 1.44
C TYR A 59 -2.80 9.64 0.99
N LEU A 60 -2.24 9.44 -0.21
CA LEU A 60 -2.00 8.11 -0.76
C LEU A 60 -0.97 7.32 0.06
N THR A 61 0.05 8.00 0.59
CA THR A 61 1.05 7.36 1.47
C THR A 61 0.40 6.89 2.77
N TYR A 62 -0.45 7.71 3.39
CA TYR A 62 -1.16 7.35 4.61
C TYR A 62 -2.11 6.17 4.39
N ASP A 63 -2.87 6.19 3.29
CA ASP A 63 -3.79 5.11 2.91
C ASP A 63 -3.03 3.79 2.68
N LEU A 64 -1.92 3.84 1.92
CA LEU A 64 -1.05 2.68 1.69
C LEU A 64 -0.48 2.12 2.99
N MET A 65 0.02 2.96 3.90
CA MET A 65 0.54 2.52 5.20
C MET A 65 -0.55 1.82 6.01
N THR A 66 -1.73 2.43 6.10
CA THR A 66 -2.86 1.88 6.86
C THR A 66 -3.31 0.54 6.30
N TYR A 67 -3.48 0.45 4.97
CA TYR A 67 -3.85 -0.79 4.30
C TYR A 67 -2.79 -1.88 4.48
N SER A 68 -1.51 -1.51 4.36
CA SER A 68 -0.39 -2.45 4.48
C SER A 68 -0.29 -3.04 5.89
N ASP A 69 -0.38 -2.21 6.92
CA ASP A 69 -0.33 -2.66 8.31
C ASP A 69 -1.49 -3.61 8.62
N GLN A 70 -2.70 -3.25 8.14
CA GLN A 70 -3.88 -4.09 8.31
C GLN A 70 -3.72 -5.45 7.59
N ARG A 71 -3.25 -5.44 6.34
CA ARG A 71 -3.12 -6.69 5.56
C ARG A 71 -2.05 -7.61 6.14
N ALA A 72 -0.93 -7.06 6.60
CA ALA A 72 0.09 -7.82 7.29
C ALA A 72 -0.46 -8.47 8.57
N ALA A 73 -1.18 -7.71 9.40
CA ALA A 73 -1.80 -8.23 10.62
C ALA A 73 -2.84 -9.33 10.36
N ASP A 74 -3.58 -9.24 9.26
CA ASP A 74 -4.56 -10.26 8.88
C ASP A 74 -3.88 -11.56 8.42
N MET A 75 -2.86 -11.46 7.56
CA MET A 75 -2.09 -12.63 7.13
C MET A 75 -1.36 -13.32 8.30
N ASP A 76 -0.81 -12.55 9.24
CA ASP A 76 -0.18 -13.10 10.45
C ASP A 76 -1.20 -13.87 11.31
N ARG A 77 -2.42 -13.35 11.45
CA ARG A 77 -3.50 -14.01 12.21
C ARG A 77 -3.95 -15.30 11.53
N GLU A 78 -4.11 -15.28 10.21
CA GLU A 78 -4.47 -16.45 9.41
C GLU A 78 -3.39 -17.53 9.49
N LEU A 79 -2.11 -17.14 9.42
CA LEU A 79 -0.99 -18.05 9.56
C LEU A 79 -0.94 -18.69 10.96
N ALA A 80 -1.14 -17.89 12.01
CA ALA A 80 -1.20 -18.39 13.37
C ALA A 80 -2.36 -19.38 13.58
N ALA A 81 -3.52 -19.11 12.98
CA ALA A 81 -4.68 -20.01 13.03
C ALA A 81 -4.41 -21.33 12.28
N ALA A 82 -3.74 -21.28 11.12
CA ALA A 82 -3.35 -22.45 10.35
C ALA A 82 -2.31 -23.33 11.05
N ALA A 83 -1.50 -22.74 11.94
CA ALA A 83 -0.48 -23.44 12.72
C ALA A 83 -1.00 -24.12 13.99
N GLN A 84 -2.23 -23.85 14.42
CA GLN A 84 -2.81 -24.51 15.60
C GLN A 84 -3.16 -25.97 15.26
N PRO A 85 -2.70 -26.96 16.04
CA PRO A 85 -3.14 -28.34 15.85
C PRO A 85 -4.64 -28.42 16.14
N VAL A 86 -5.41 -29.08 15.25
CA VAL A 86 -6.77 -29.50 15.57
C VAL A 86 -6.65 -30.47 16.75
N GLU A 87 -6.96 -30.01 17.95
CA GLU A 87 -7.11 -30.90 19.11
C GLU A 87 -8.17 -31.94 18.74
N LYS A 88 -7.73 -33.18 18.47
CA LYS A 88 -8.59 -34.36 18.48
C LYS A 88 -8.94 -34.66 19.94
N GLY A 89 -9.94 -33.96 20.47
CA GLY A 89 -10.83 -34.47 21.52
C GLY A 89 -12.25 -34.45 20.94
N ASP A 90 -13.04 -35.52 20.89
CA ASP A 90 -13.06 -36.70 21.72
C ASP A 90 -13.43 -37.94 20.87
N MET A 91 -12.59 -38.98 20.96
CA MET A 91 -13.07 -40.36 20.88
C MET A 91 -13.42 -40.78 22.31
N GLU A 92 -14.69 -40.73 22.66
CA GLU A 92 -15.29 -41.67 23.62
C GLU A 92 -16.64 -42.16 23.07
#